data_AF-A0A420ALN9-F1
#
_entry.id   AF-A0A420ALN9-F1
#
_cell.length_a   1.000
_cell.length_b   1.000
_cell.length_c   1.000
_cell.angle_alpha   90.00
_cell.angle_beta   90.00
_cell.angle_gamma   90.00
#
_symmetry.space_group_name_H-M   'P 1'
#
loop_
_entity.id
_entity.type
_entity.pdbx_description
1 polymer ?
#
loop_
_entity_poly.entity_id
_entity_poly.type
_entity_poly.pdbx_seq_one_letter_code
_entity_poly.pdbx_strand_id
1 'polypeptide(L)'
;MTDYQSNKLELFSKHISSILKKKIKDRSALKKKSEEISNLLSESSPKLDGRIFHKVLIILGEDIDAFCNNYFGKHEGHILASLEKNGNLFHDLINPYINSQNQLSDSSKIIAKRFNRLFSGELKELYADEIYGLSKALACKASELFDYFYGDGPRPMIGITASE
;
A
#
# COMPACT_ATOMS: atom_id res chain seq x y z
N MET A 1 -18.25 18.75 -5.62
CA MET A 1 -16.96 18.46 -4.94
C MET A 1 -17.18 18.69 -3.46
N THR A 2 -16.88 17.73 -2.59
CA THR A 2 -17.29 17.83 -1.18
C THR A 2 -16.35 18.76 -0.40
N ASP A 3 -16.90 19.87 0.12
CA ASP A 3 -16.22 20.87 0.96
C ASP A 3 -15.46 20.26 2.16
N TYR A 4 -15.81 19.03 2.54
CA TYR A 4 -15.19 18.26 3.60
C TYR A 4 -13.67 18.05 3.45
N GLN A 5 -13.15 17.88 2.23
CA GLN A 5 -11.71 17.61 2.03
C GLN A 5 -10.86 18.89 2.02
N SER A 6 -11.39 20.00 1.50
CA SER A 6 -10.71 21.30 1.51
C SER A 6 -10.59 21.85 2.94
N ASN A 7 -11.60 21.62 3.78
CA ASN A 7 -11.58 22.00 5.20
C ASN A 7 -10.44 21.34 6.00
N LYS A 8 -9.94 20.16 5.58
CA LYS A 8 -8.87 19.46 6.30
C LYS A 8 -7.52 20.17 6.21
N LEU A 9 -7.21 20.81 5.07
CA LEU A 9 -5.96 21.57 4.92
C LEU A 9 -5.98 22.82 5.80
N GLU A 10 -7.09 23.55 5.83
CA GLU A 10 -7.22 24.75 6.67
C GLU A 10 -7.15 24.41 8.17
N LEU A 11 -7.85 23.36 8.61
CA LEU A 11 -7.80 22.89 9.99
C LEU A 11 -6.39 22.45 10.39
N PHE A 12 -5.68 21.78 9.47
CA PHE A 12 -4.29 21.38 9.70
C PHE A 12 -3.37 22.60 9.83
N SER A 13 -3.46 23.56 8.91
CA SER A 13 -2.70 24.82 8.96
C SER A 13 -2.89 25.57 10.29
N LYS A 14 -4.14 25.64 10.78
CA LYS A 14 -4.47 26.22 12.10
C LYS A 14 -3.84 25.43 13.25
N HIS A 15 -3.89 24.10 13.18
CA HIS A 15 -3.29 23.23 14.20
C HIS A 15 -1.77 23.39 14.25
N ILE A 16 -1.10 23.35 13.10
CA ILE A 16 0.36 23.55 13.01
C ILE A 16 0.77 24.93 13.50
N SER A 17 0.01 25.97 13.17
CA SER A 17 0.25 27.32 13.69
C SER A 17 0.20 27.38 15.22
N SER A 18 -0.69 26.60 15.85
CA SER A 18 -0.76 26.48 17.32
C SER A 18 0.48 25.78 17.89
N ILE A 19 0.95 24.71 17.24
CA ILE A 19 2.17 23.99 17.64
C ILE A 19 3.39 24.92 17.57
N LEU A 20 3.57 25.63 16.45
CA LEU A 20 4.67 26.56 16.25
C LEU A 20 4.71 27.65 17.32
N LYS A 21 3.57 28.26 17.65
CA LYS A 21 3.45 29.28 18.71
C LYS A 21 3.79 28.73 20.11
N LYS A 22 3.54 27.44 20.35
CA LYS A 22 3.89 26.77 21.62
C LYS A 22 5.39 26.50 21.70
N LYS A 23 5.98 25.96 20.62
CA LYS A 23 7.39 25.53 20.55
C LYS A 23 8.37 26.69 20.40
N ILE A 24 8.02 27.73 19.63
CA ILE A 24 8.94 28.82 19.27
C ILE A 24 8.50 30.12 19.96
N LYS A 25 9.33 30.60 20.90
CA LYS A 25 9.10 31.87 21.62
C LYS A 25 9.66 33.08 20.88
N ASP A 26 10.75 32.90 20.14
CA ASP A 26 11.35 33.97 19.35
C ASP A 26 10.47 34.34 18.15
N ARG A 27 10.17 35.63 18.02
CA ARG A 27 9.21 36.13 17.01
C ARG A 27 9.78 36.03 15.59
N SER A 28 11.08 36.22 15.41
CA SER A 28 11.73 36.15 14.10
C SER A 28 11.79 34.71 13.59
N ALA A 29 12.23 33.79 14.44
CA ALA A 29 12.26 32.35 14.17
C ALA A 29 10.85 31.80 13.92
N LEU A 30 9.84 32.23 14.71
CA LEU A 30 8.46 31.85 14.51
C LEU A 30 7.95 32.28 13.13
N LYS A 31 8.23 33.52 12.73
CA LYS A 31 7.83 34.05 11.42
C LYS A 31 8.47 33.24 10.29
N LYS A 32 9.79 33.05 10.34
CA LYS A 32 10.53 32.28 9.33
C LYS A 32 10.01 30.86 9.18
N LYS A 33 9.79 30.16 10.30
CA LYS A 33 9.30 28.78 10.29
C LYS A 33 7.84 28.67 9.82
N SER A 34 7.01 29.66 10.15
CA SER A 34 5.63 29.73 9.69
C SER A 34 5.56 29.95 8.17
N GLU A 35 6.41 30.81 7.61
CA GLU A 35 6.51 31.05 6.17
C GLU A 35 6.98 29.79 5.43
N GLU A 36 8.01 29.10 5.93
CA GLU A 36 8.51 27.84 5.38
C GLU A 36 7.40 26.78 5.29
N ILE A 37 6.65 26.57 6.39
CA ILE A 37 5.55 25.61 6.43
C ILE A 37 4.37 26.06 5.55
N SER A 38 4.04 27.35 5.53
CA SER A 38 2.97 27.87 4.68
C SER A 38 3.26 27.65 3.20
N ASN A 39 4.51 27.82 2.77
CA ASN A 39 4.93 27.56 1.40
C ASN A 39 4.76 26.07 1.06
N LEU A 40 5.20 25.17 1.94
CA LEU A 40 4.99 23.72 1.76
C LEU A 40 3.50 23.36 1.67
N LEU A 41 2.66 23.92 2.53
CA LEU A 41 1.23 23.66 2.53
C LEU A 41 0.54 24.16 1.25
N SER A 42 1.07 25.21 0.62
CA SER A 42 0.55 25.72 -0.65
C SER A 42 0.75 24.74 -1.82
N GLU A 43 1.81 23.92 -1.79
CA GLU A 43 2.04 22.83 -2.78
C GLU A 43 0.98 21.73 -2.69
N SER A 44 0.29 21.63 -1.55
CA SER A 44 -0.78 20.68 -1.27
C SER A 44 -2.16 21.23 -1.67
N SER A 45 -2.28 22.49 -2.06
CA SER A 45 -3.60 23.08 -2.33
C SER A 45 -4.34 22.37 -3.47
N PRO A 46 -5.65 22.09 -3.33
CA PRO A 46 -6.55 22.50 -2.25
C PRO A 46 -6.72 21.48 -1.10
N LYS A 47 -6.01 20.34 -1.10
CA LYS A 47 -6.23 19.24 -0.15
C LYS A 47 -4.92 18.80 0.50
N LEU A 48 -4.95 18.60 1.81
CA LEU A 48 -3.79 18.07 2.52
C LEU A 48 -3.39 16.68 1.99
N ASP A 49 -2.31 16.64 1.24
CA ASP A 49 -1.70 15.43 0.73
C ASP A 49 -0.73 14.82 1.76
N GLY A 50 -0.59 13.49 1.70
CA GLY A 50 0.22 12.74 2.67
C GLY A 50 1.71 13.07 2.62
N ARG A 51 2.25 13.50 1.47
CA ARG A 51 3.68 13.84 1.34
C ARG A 51 3.98 15.15 2.06
N ILE A 52 3.15 16.16 1.85
CA ILE A 52 3.28 17.46 2.51
C ILE A 52 2.99 17.33 4.00
N PHE A 53 1.95 16.60 4.40
CA PHE A 53 1.70 16.26 5.80
C PHE A 53 2.94 15.66 6.48
N HIS A 54 3.53 14.62 5.87
CA HIS A 54 4.73 13.97 6.38
C HIS A 54 5.92 14.94 6.48
N LYS A 55 6.21 15.71 5.43
CA LYS A 55 7.29 16.71 5.44
C LYS A 55 7.14 17.72 6.57
N VAL A 56 5.92 18.22 6.79
CA VAL A 56 5.65 19.18 7.87
C VAL A 56 5.91 18.55 9.24
N LEU A 57 5.48 17.32 9.49
CA LEU A 57 5.74 16.64 10.77
C LEU A 57 7.23 16.38 11.02
N ILE A 58 7.98 15.98 9.99
CA ILE A 58 9.43 15.82 10.08
C ILE A 58 10.11 17.15 10.43
N ILE A 59 9.70 18.25 9.78
CA ILE A 59 10.23 19.59 10.07
C ILE A 59 9.96 20.02 11.51
N LEU A 60 8.81 19.63 12.07
CA LEU A 60 8.41 19.95 13.44
C LEU A 60 9.00 18.99 14.49
N GLY A 61 9.63 17.90 14.05
CA GLY A 61 10.12 16.83 14.92
C GLY A 61 9.00 16.16 15.72
N GLU A 62 7.83 15.99 15.11
CA GLU A 62 6.69 15.28 15.73
C GLU A 62 6.82 13.77 15.52
N ASP A 63 6.39 13.00 16.53
CA ASP A 63 6.14 11.56 16.37
C ASP A 63 4.89 11.37 15.51
N ILE A 64 5.05 10.74 14.34
CA ILE A 64 3.98 10.62 13.34
C ILE A 64 2.85 9.76 13.87
N ASP A 65 3.14 8.68 14.59
CA ASP A 65 2.11 7.75 15.08
C ASP A 65 1.29 8.41 16.19
N ALA A 66 1.96 9.04 17.16
CA ALA A 66 1.30 9.80 18.20
C ALA A 66 0.49 10.97 17.62
N PHE A 67 1.02 11.68 16.62
CA PHE A 67 0.33 12.77 15.96
C PHE A 67 -0.92 12.26 15.23
N CYS A 68 -0.81 11.19 14.45
CA CYS A 68 -1.93 10.60 13.72
C CYS A 68 -3.03 10.10 14.66
N ASN A 69 -2.67 9.40 15.75
CA ASN A 69 -3.63 8.94 16.75
C ASN A 69 -4.41 10.09 17.40
N ASN A 70 -3.74 11.22 17.67
CA ASN A 70 -4.37 12.39 18.27
C ASN A 70 -5.20 13.20 17.25
N TYR A 71 -4.63 13.48 16.08
CA TYR A 71 -5.22 14.36 15.06
C TYR A 71 -6.35 13.66 14.28
N PHE A 72 -6.16 12.38 13.97
CA PHE A 72 -7.12 11.54 13.25
C PHE A 72 -7.87 10.56 14.17
N GLY A 73 -7.87 10.75 15.49
CA GLY A 73 -8.49 9.81 16.45
C GLY A 73 -10.01 9.60 16.29
N LYS A 74 -10.68 10.39 15.46
CA LYS A 74 -12.09 10.21 15.07
C LYS A 74 -12.27 9.59 13.68
N HIS A 75 -11.20 9.11 13.05
CA HIS A 75 -11.27 8.49 11.73
C HIS A 75 -11.97 7.13 11.82
N GLU A 76 -12.92 6.87 10.92
CA GLU A 76 -13.75 5.64 10.90
C GLU A 76 -13.02 4.44 10.25
N GLY A 77 -11.69 4.51 10.18
CA GLY A 77 -10.87 3.40 9.68
C GLY A 77 -10.90 2.27 10.69
N HIS A 78 -11.08 1.04 10.22
CA HIS A 78 -11.12 -0.14 11.08
C HIS A 78 -10.05 -1.14 10.66
N ILE A 79 -9.63 -1.97 11.62
CA ILE A 79 -8.74 -3.09 11.36
C ILE A 79 -9.49 -4.08 10.48
N LEU A 80 -8.88 -4.46 9.35
CA LEU A 80 -9.39 -5.55 8.53
C LEU A 80 -9.31 -6.84 9.35
N ALA A 81 -10.48 -7.43 9.70
CA ALA A 81 -10.57 -8.64 10.50
C ALA A 81 -9.97 -9.87 9.78
N SER A 82 -10.17 -9.93 8.46
CA SER A 82 -9.52 -10.89 7.57
C SER A 82 -9.65 -10.37 6.14
N LEU A 83 -8.65 -10.66 5.30
CA LEU A 83 -8.89 -10.69 3.86
C LEU A 83 -9.74 -11.93 3.59
N GLU A 84 -10.95 -11.79 3.06
CA GLU A 84 -11.76 -12.94 2.64
C GLU A 84 -10.91 -13.80 1.70
N LYS A 85 -10.58 -15.03 2.13
CA LYS A 85 -9.92 -15.99 1.25
C LYS A 85 -10.93 -16.34 0.17
N ASN A 86 -10.59 -16.11 -1.09
CA ASN A 86 -11.54 -16.26 -2.19
C ASN A 86 -11.80 -17.75 -2.54
N GLY A 87 -11.38 -18.69 -1.68
CA GLY A 87 -11.41 -20.16 -1.87
C GLY A 87 -10.55 -20.66 -3.04
N ASN A 88 -10.13 -19.77 -3.93
CA ASN A 88 -9.32 -20.03 -5.10
C ASN A 88 -7.85 -19.74 -4.78
N LEU A 89 -7.10 -20.80 -4.48
CA LEU A 89 -5.67 -20.73 -4.16
C LEU A 89 -4.84 -20.10 -5.28
N PHE A 90 -5.24 -20.28 -6.55
CA PHE A 90 -4.57 -19.67 -7.69
C PHE A 90 -4.81 -18.16 -7.73
N HIS A 91 -6.06 -17.73 -7.54
CA HIS A 91 -6.36 -16.31 -7.40
C HIS A 91 -5.57 -15.71 -6.23
N ASP A 92 -5.58 -16.35 -5.06
CA ASP A 92 -4.88 -15.85 -3.88
C ASP A 92 -3.37 -15.69 -4.13
N LEU A 93 -2.75 -16.67 -4.82
CA LEU A 93 -1.33 -16.63 -5.20
C LEU A 93 -1.03 -15.47 -6.15
N ILE A 94 -1.87 -15.26 -7.16
CA ILE A 94 -1.64 -14.32 -8.26
C ILE A 94 -2.13 -12.90 -7.96
N ASN A 95 -3.08 -12.70 -7.04
CA ASN A 95 -3.72 -11.41 -6.79
C ASN A 95 -2.75 -10.24 -6.51
N PRO A 96 -1.64 -10.42 -5.76
CA PRO A 96 -0.65 -9.35 -5.59
C PRO A 96 0.02 -8.90 -6.90
N TYR A 97 -0.06 -9.71 -7.94
CA TYR A 97 0.51 -9.49 -9.27
C TYR A 97 -0.58 -9.27 -10.33
N ILE A 98 -1.76 -8.77 -9.95
CA ILE A 98 -2.90 -8.59 -10.87
C ILE A 98 -2.53 -7.74 -12.11
N ASN A 99 -1.65 -6.75 -11.95
CA ASN A 99 -1.18 -5.92 -13.06
C ASN A 99 -0.12 -6.61 -13.95
N SER A 100 0.38 -7.77 -13.53
CA SER A 100 1.41 -8.56 -14.22
C SER A 100 0.90 -9.93 -14.67
N GLN A 101 -0.43 -10.15 -14.72
CA GLN A 101 -0.99 -11.45 -15.11
C GLN A 101 -0.51 -11.92 -16.49
N ASN A 102 -0.44 -11.02 -17.48
CA ASN A 102 0.06 -11.36 -18.81
C ASN A 102 1.54 -11.80 -18.76
N GLN A 103 2.38 -11.08 -18.01
CA GLN A 103 3.79 -11.42 -17.85
C GLN A 103 3.97 -12.77 -17.15
N LEU A 104 3.14 -13.04 -16.13
CA LEU A 104 3.16 -14.32 -15.42
C LEU A 104 2.67 -15.48 -16.29
N SER A 105 1.62 -15.26 -17.08
CA SER A 105 1.14 -16.23 -18.07
C SER A 105 2.25 -16.58 -19.07
N ASP A 106 2.93 -15.58 -19.63
CA ASP A 106 3.99 -15.77 -20.61
C ASP A 106 5.24 -16.43 -20.02
N SER A 107 5.59 -16.09 -18.78
CA SER A 107 6.77 -16.62 -18.07
C SER A 107 6.54 -18.05 -17.59
N SER A 108 5.32 -18.37 -17.11
CA SER A 108 4.95 -19.72 -16.66
C SER A 108 4.58 -20.66 -17.80
N LYS A 109 4.45 -20.15 -19.02
CA LYS A 109 3.98 -20.88 -20.21
C LYS A 109 2.55 -21.44 -20.08
N ILE A 110 1.77 -20.93 -19.13
CA ILE A 110 0.32 -21.17 -19.08
C ILE A 110 -0.33 -20.28 -20.14
N ILE A 111 -1.17 -20.86 -20.99
CA ILE A 111 -1.89 -20.11 -22.03
C ILE A 111 -2.82 -19.08 -21.37
N ALA A 112 -2.78 -17.82 -21.82
CA ALA A 112 -3.54 -16.70 -21.23
C ALA A 112 -5.03 -17.01 -21.00
N LYS A 113 -5.70 -17.66 -21.96
CA LYS A 113 -7.09 -18.08 -21.79
C LYS A 113 -7.27 -19.03 -20.60
N ARG A 114 -6.37 -20.00 -20.41
CA ARG A 114 -6.41 -20.94 -19.28
C ARG A 114 -6.04 -20.24 -17.98
N PHE A 115 -5.01 -19.38 -18.00
CA PHE A 115 -4.61 -18.56 -16.85
C PHE A 115 -5.78 -17.74 -16.30
N ASN A 116 -6.52 -17.05 -17.16
CA ASN A 116 -7.69 -16.25 -16.76
C ASN A 116 -8.82 -17.11 -16.18
N ARG A 117 -9.05 -18.30 -16.72
CA ARG A 117 -10.05 -19.25 -16.21
C ARG A 117 -9.66 -19.85 -14.85
N LEU A 118 -8.37 -20.08 -14.62
CA LEU A 118 -7.84 -20.45 -13.31
C LEU A 118 -7.99 -19.28 -12.32
N PHE A 119 -7.68 -18.06 -12.74
CA PHE A 119 -7.80 -16.86 -11.91
C PHE A 119 -9.25 -16.56 -11.51
N SER A 120 -10.21 -16.74 -12.42
CA SER A 120 -11.64 -16.57 -12.13
C SER A 120 -12.24 -17.70 -11.30
N GLY A 121 -11.53 -18.82 -11.12
CA GLY A 121 -12.04 -20.01 -10.44
C GLY A 121 -12.95 -20.90 -11.30
N GLU A 122 -13.04 -20.62 -12.61
CA GLU A 122 -13.73 -21.51 -13.56
C GLU A 122 -13.01 -22.87 -13.68
N LEU A 123 -11.67 -22.84 -13.61
CA LEU A 123 -10.82 -24.03 -13.51
C LEU A 123 -10.24 -24.10 -12.10
N LYS A 124 -10.22 -25.30 -11.52
CA LYS A 124 -9.73 -25.52 -10.15
C LYS A 124 -8.34 -26.12 -10.12
N GLU A 125 -7.99 -26.92 -11.12
CA GLU A 125 -6.74 -27.68 -11.12
C GLU A 125 -5.71 -27.10 -12.10
N LEU A 126 -4.50 -26.88 -11.58
CA LEU A 126 -3.29 -26.66 -12.36
C LEU A 126 -2.66 -28.00 -12.76
N TYR A 127 -2.13 -28.08 -13.97
CA TYR A 127 -1.33 -29.24 -14.37
C TYR A 127 0.08 -29.17 -13.77
N ALA A 128 0.75 -30.32 -13.71
CA ALA A 128 2.07 -30.43 -13.07
C ALA A 128 3.14 -29.56 -13.77
N ASP A 129 3.09 -29.47 -15.10
CA ASP A 129 3.94 -28.59 -15.90
C ASP A 129 3.63 -27.11 -15.67
N GLU A 130 2.35 -26.75 -15.48
CA GLU A 130 1.92 -25.39 -15.12
C GLU A 130 2.43 -24.99 -13.73
N ILE A 131 2.38 -25.90 -12.75
CA ILE A 131 2.97 -25.67 -11.41
C ILE A 131 4.48 -25.45 -11.51
N TYR A 132 5.17 -26.28 -12.30
CA TYR A 132 6.60 -26.10 -12.53
C TYR A 132 6.92 -24.77 -13.23
N GLY A 133 6.13 -24.40 -14.24
CA GLY A 133 6.25 -23.12 -14.94
C GLY A 133 6.05 -21.92 -14.01
N LEU A 134 5.05 -21.97 -13.12
CA LEU A 134 4.84 -20.95 -12.09
C LEU A 134 6.03 -20.86 -11.13
N SER A 135 6.62 -22.00 -10.76
CA SER A 135 7.81 -22.01 -9.90
C SER A 135 8.98 -21.25 -10.52
N LYS A 136 9.15 -21.33 -11.85
CA LYS A 136 10.15 -20.54 -12.58
C LYS A 136 9.77 -19.06 -12.66
N ALA A 137 8.51 -18.76 -12.97
CA ALA A 137 8.03 -17.39 -13.10
C ALA A 137 8.09 -16.61 -11.76
N LEU A 138 7.89 -17.30 -10.64
CA LEU A 138 7.86 -16.73 -9.29
C LEU A 138 9.16 -16.95 -8.51
N ALA A 139 10.17 -17.55 -9.13
CA ALA A 139 11.46 -17.88 -8.52
C ALA A 139 11.31 -18.60 -7.15
N CYS A 140 10.39 -19.57 -7.06
CA CYS A 140 10.18 -20.41 -5.89
C CYS A 140 10.37 -21.90 -6.21
N LYS A 141 10.41 -22.75 -5.18
CA LYS A 141 10.57 -24.19 -5.37
C LYS A 141 9.26 -24.78 -5.86
N ALA A 142 9.33 -25.67 -6.85
CA ALA A 142 8.16 -26.39 -7.32
C ALA A 142 7.46 -27.17 -6.18
N SER A 143 8.23 -27.75 -5.25
CA SER A 143 7.67 -28.44 -4.07
C SER A 143 6.76 -27.55 -3.24
N GLU A 144 7.12 -26.28 -3.03
CA GLU A 144 6.32 -25.33 -2.26
C GLU A 144 4.99 -25.02 -2.95
N LEU A 145 4.97 -24.97 -4.29
CA LEU A 145 3.73 -24.78 -5.04
C LEU A 145 2.89 -26.05 -5.08
N PHE A 146 3.49 -27.23 -5.22
CA PHE A 146 2.75 -28.49 -5.14
C PHE A 146 2.10 -28.67 -3.76
N ASP A 147 2.85 -28.42 -2.68
CA ASP A 147 2.32 -28.50 -1.32
C ASP A 147 1.23 -27.45 -1.08
N TYR A 148 1.37 -26.24 -1.65
CA TYR A 148 0.36 -25.19 -1.55
C TYR A 148 -0.95 -25.52 -2.29
N PHE A 149 -0.88 -26.04 -3.52
CA PHE A 149 -2.07 -26.29 -4.35
C PHE A 149 -2.76 -27.62 -4.03
N TYR A 150 -1.99 -28.64 -3.65
CA TYR A 150 -2.49 -30.03 -3.53
C TYR A 150 -2.16 -30.70 -2.20
N GLY A 151 -1.51 -29.99 -1.26
CA GLY A 151 -1.28 -30.44 0.10
C GLY A 151 -1.80 -29.43 1.12
N ASP A 152 -1.24 -29.49 2.33
CA ASP A 152 -1.52 -28.53 3.41
C ASP A 152 -0.40 -27.48 3.54
N GLY A 153 0.31 -27.23 2.44
CA GLY A 153 1.43 -26.29 2.40
C GLY A 153 0.97 -24.85 2.58
N PRO A 154 1.76 -24.00 3.28
CA PRO A 154 1.47 -22.57 3.33
C PRO A 154 1.67 -21.92 1.97
N ARG A 155 1.12 -20.72 1.79
CA ARG A 155 1.41 -19.88 0.61
C ARG A 155 2.93 -19.65 0.50
N PRO A 156 3.55 -19.90 -0.66
CA PRO A 156 4.98 -19.69 -0.83
C PRO A 156 5.37 -18.21 -0.73
N MET A 157 6.54 -17.97 -0.14
CA MET A 157 7.19 -16.66 -0.17
C MET A 157 7.80 -16.44 -1.56
N ILE A 158 7.23 -15.53 -2.33
CA ILE A 158 7.69 -15.22 -3.68
C ILE A 158 8.81 -14.18 -3.58
N GLY A 159 10.05 -14.63 -3.82
CA GLY A 159 11.19 -13.75 -3.97
C GLY A 159 11.33 -13.35 -5.43
N ILE A 160 10.80 -12.20 -5.83
CA ILE A 160 11.19 -11.63 -7.14
C ILE A 160 12.66 -11.22 -7.00
N THR A 161 13.57 -12.06 -7.47
CA THR A 161 14.96 -11.66 -7.66
C THR A 161 14.97 -10.63 -8.77
N ALA A 162 15.34 -9.39 -8.45
CA ALA A 162 15.64 -8.40 -9.47
C ALA A 162 16.76 -8.99 -10.35
N SER A 163 16.45 -9.23 -11.63
CA SER A 163 17.47 -9.55 -12.62
C SER A 163 18.33 -8.29 -12.79
N GLU A 164 19.63 -8.41 -12.51
CA GLU A 164 20.65 -7.45 -12.94
C GLU A 164 20.77 -7.43 -14.48
#